data_AF-A0A1Q7Y4U1-F1
#
_entry.id   AF-A0A1Q7Y4U1-F1
#
_cell.length_a   1.000
_cell.length_b   1.000
_cell.length_c   1.000
_cell.angle_alpha   90.00
_cell.angle_beta   90.00
_cell.angle_gamma   90.00
#
_symmetry.space_group_name_H-M   'P 1'
#
loop_
_entity.id
_entity.type
_entity.pdbx_description
1 polymer ?
#
loop_
_entity_poly.entity_id
_entity_poly.type
_entity_poly.pdbx_seq_one_letter_code
_entity_poly.pdbx_strand_id
1 'polypeptide(L)'
;MGGLGASGLVLHSLLDGVAIGAAFQASSQIGPVVALAVIAHDFADGVNTVTLTRRVTPSRRRALGFLLADAAAPVVGALVTLLVHLSERWLALALAFFVGHFLYIGASDLIPEMHRGERSWSVVVVHLVGVIAIVVLTQLITL
;
A
#
# COMPACT_ATOMS: atom_id res chain seq x y z
N MET A 1 14.91 7.10 -16.12
CA MET A 1 13.48 6.91 -15.76
C MET A 1 13.20 6.67 -14.27
N GLY A 2 14.15 6.23 -13.42
CA GLY A 2 13.84 5.94 -12.00
C GLY A 2 13.51 7.13 -11.07
N GLY A 3 13.67 8.40 -11.48
CA GLY A 3 13.08 9.53 -10.76
C GLY A 3 11.54 9.53 -10.83
N LEU A 4 10.99 9.12 -11.97
CA LEU A 4 9.54 8.90 -12.13
C LEU A 4 9.06 7.72 -11.27
N GLY A 5 9.91 6.70 -11.07
CA GLY A 5 9.60 5.56 -10.22
C GLY A 5 9.49 5.94 -8.74
N ALA A 6 10.48 6.65 -8.19
CA ALA A 6 10.44 7.10 -6.80
C ALA A 6 9.32 8.10 -6.54
N SER A 7 9.08 9.05 -7.45
CA SER A 7 7.91 9.94 -7.37
C SER A 7 6.59 9.18 -7.46
N GLY A 8 6.54 8.11 -8.26
CA GLY A 8 5.37 7.24 -8.38
C GLY A 8 5.05 6.51 -7.09
N LEU A 9 6.07 6.02 -6.37
CA LEU A 9 5.89 5.39 -5.05
C LEU A 9 5.37 6.39 -4.01
N VAL A 10 5.90 7.63 -3.98
CA VAL A 10 5.36 8.67 -3.09
C VAL A 10 3.87 8.95 -3.37
N LEU A 11 3.47 8.96 -4.65
CA LEU A 11 2.06 9.12 -5.03
C LEU A 11 1.22 7.89 -4.66
N HIS A 12 1.78 6.68 -4.79
CA HIS A 12 1.14 5.44 -4.34
C HIS A 12 0.89 5.47 -2.83
N SER A 13 1.91 5.75 -2.02
CA SER A 13 1.78 5.85 -0.56
C SER A 13 0.85 7.00 -0.13
N LEU A 14 0.72 8.07 -0.92
CA LEU A 14 -0.29 9.10 -0.70
C LEU A 14 -1.71 8.55 -0.86
N LEU A 15 -1.94 7.77 -1.92
CA LEU A 15 -3.21 7.13 -2.21
C LEU A 15 -3.55 6.06 -1.15
N ASP A 16 -2.56 5.35 -0.62
CA ASP A 16 -2.74 4.46 0.52
C ASP A 16 -3.22 5.23 1.76
N GLY A 17 -2.66 6.42 2.00
CA GLY A 17 -3.18 7.34 3.01
C GLY A 17 -4.65 7.70 2.81
N VAL A 18 -5.04 8.01 1.57
CA VAL A 18 -6.44 8.29 1.22
C VAL A 18 -7.34 7.09 1.53
N ALA A 19 -6.88 5.87 1.22
CA ALA A 19 -7.58 4.64 1.55
C ALA A 19 -7.76 4.47 3.08
N ILE A 20 -6.73 4.77 3.88
CA ILE A 20 -6.81 4.76 5.36
C ILE A 20 -7.88 5.73 5.85
N GLY A 21 -7.83 6.99 5.40
CA GLY A 21 -8.80 8.01 5.83
C GLY A 21 -10.24 7.66 5.44
N ALA A 22 -10.43 7.12 4.23
CA ALA A 22 -11.72 6.61 3.78
C ALA A 22 -12.18 5.44 4.66
N ALA A 23 -11.32 4.46 4.94
CA ALA A 23 -11.65 3.33 5.80
C ALA A 23 -12.10 3.74 7.20
N PHE A 24 -11.46 4.76 7.80
CA PHE A 24 -11.88 5.32 9.10
C PHE A 24 -13.22 6.06 9.03
N GLN A 25 -13.55 6.71 7.90
CA GLN A 25 -14.89 7.28 7.69
C GLN A 25 -15.96 6.20 7.50
N ALA A 26 -15.58 5.04 6.94
CA ALA A 26 -16.50 3.92 6.76
C ALA A 26 -16.81 3.19 8.06
N SER A 27 -15.78 2.92 8.87
CA SER A 27 -15.94 2.27 10.18
C SER A 27 -14.67 2.40 11.02
N SER A 28 -14.85 2.63 12.32
CA SER A 28 -13.77 2.58 13.31
C SER A 28 -13.13 1.20 13.45
N GLN A 29 -13.79 0.13 12.97
CA GLN A 29 -13.25 -1.22 12.95
C GLN A 29 -12.42 -1.49 11.68
N ILE A 30 -12.80 -0.92 10.53
CA ILE A 30 -12.12 -1.17 9.24
C ILE A 30 -10.87 -0.30 9.10
N GLY A 31 -10.90 0.94 9.59
CA GLY A 31 -9.76 1.87 9.55
C GLY A 31 -8.44 1.26 10.03
N PRO A 32 -8.39 0.66 11.24
CA PRO A 32 -7.18 0.01 11.75
C PRO A 32 -6.69 -1.16 10.89
N VAL A 33 -7.59 -1.95 10.30
CA VAL A 33 -7.24 -3.07 9.41
C VAL A 33 -6.49 -2.54 8.18
N VAL A 34 -7.04 -1.52 7.53
CA VAL A 34 -6.44 -0.91 6.32
C VAL A 34 -5.12 -0.23 6.66
N ALA A 35 -5.04 0.49 7.79
CA ALA A 35 -3.80 1.10 8.24
C ALA A 35 -2.69 0.08 8.48
N LEU A 36 -2.99 -1.04 9.15
CA LEU A 36 -2.02 -2.11 9.37
C LEU A 36 -1.59 -2.79 8.07
N ALA A 37 -2.52 -3.00 7.14
CA ALA A 37 -2.20 -3.54 5.82
C ALA A 37 -1.23 -2.62 5.06
N VAL A 38 -1.52 -1.31 5.01
CA VAL A 38 -0.64 -0.31 4.41
C VAL A 38 0.73 -0.32 5.07
N ILE A 39 0.81 -0.24 6.41
CA ILE A 39 2.09 -0.27 7.13
C ILE A 39 2.92 -1.52 6.76
N ALA A 40 2.27 -2.67 6.59
CA ALA A 40 2.95 -3.92 6.28
C ALA A 40 3.64 -3.90 4.91
N HIS A 41 2.99 -3.32 3.88
CA HIS A 41 3.58 -3.26 2.53
C HIS A 41 4.40 -1.99 2.27
N ASP A 42 4.11 -0.88 2.95
CA ASP A 42 4.81 0.41 2.78
C ASP A 42 6.28 0.33 3.24
N PHE A 43 6.64 -0.65 4.08
CA PHE A 43 8.05 -0.99 4.35
C PHE A 43 8.79 -1.42 3.07
N ALA A 44 8.17 -2.28 2.25
CA ALA A 44 8.74 -2.73 0.99
C ALA A 44 8.82 -1.56 -0.01
N ASP A 45 7.82 -0.68 -0.02
CA ASP A 45 7.82 0.52 -0.84
C ASP A 45 8.94 1.48 -0.44
N GLY A 46 9.19 1.69 0.85
CA GLY A 46 10.35 2.48 1.31
C GLY A 46 11.69 1.92 0.81
N VAL A 47 11.87 0.59 0.81
CA VAL A 47 13.06 -0.07 0.23
C VAL A 47 13.13 0.15 -1.28
N ASN A 48 11.99 0.03 -1.99
CA ASN A 48 11.89 0.28 -3.43
C ASN A 48 12.20 1.74 -3.77
N THR A 49 11.70 2.69 -3.00
CA THR A 49 11.91 4.14 -3.14
C THR A 49 13.40 4.48 -3.08
N VAL A 50 14.12 3.96 -2.08
CA VAL A 50 15.57 4.14 -1.97
C VAL A 50 16.29 3.48 -3.15
N THR A 51 15.92 2.25 -3.50
CA THR A 51 16.56 1.47 -4.57
C THR A 51 16.40 2.14 -5.94
N LEU A 52 15.19 2.56 -6.29
CA LEU A 52 14.87 3.26 -7.53
C LEU A 52 15.54 4.62 -7.63
N THR A 53 15.58 5.38 -6.53
CA THR A 53 16.30 6.65 -6.49
C THR A 53 17.79 6.46 -6.74
N ARG A 54 18.40 5.47 -6.07
CA ARG A 54 19.83 5.15 -6.19
C ARG A 54 20.24 4.63 -7.57
N ARG A 55 19.31 4.07 -8.34
CA ARG A 55 19.53 3.68 -9.76
C ARG A 55 19.69 4.88 -10.69
N VAL A 56 19.18 6.06 -10.32
CA VAL A 56 19.24 7.27 -11.16
C VAL A 56 20.24 8.29 -10.63
N THR A 57 20.50 8.29 -9.32
CA THR A 57 21.45 9.22 -8.72
C THR A 57 22.21 8.57 -7.57
N PRO A 58 23.54 8.81 -7.44
CA PRO A 58 24.30 8.35 -6.28
C PRO A 58 24.03 9.18 -5.02
N SER A 59 23.25 10.27 -5.11
CA SER A 59 23.02 11.19 -4.01
C SER A 59 22.21 10.56 -2.87
N ARG A 60 22.87 10.29 -1.74
CA ARG A 60 22.22 9.82 -0.51
C ARG A 60 21.16 10.80 0.00
N ARG A 61 21.38 12.10 -0.14
CA ARG A 61 20.41 13.14 0.26
C ARG A 61 19.12 13.06 -0.53
N ARG A 62 19.21 12.82 -1.85
CA ARG A 62 18.02 12.64 -2.68
C ARG A 62 17.26 11.37 -2.32
N ALA A 63 17.96 10.25 -2.11
CA ALA A 63 17.32 9.00 -1.68
C ALA A 63 16.61 9.14 -0.32
N LEU A 64 17.25 9.82 0.63
CA LEU A 64 16.62 10.11 1.93
C LEU A 64 15.41 11.05 1.77
N GLY A 65 15.51 12.08 0.93
CA GLY A 65 14.40 12.99 0.67
C GLY A 65 13.17 12.28 0.11
N PHE A 66 13.36 11.37 -0.85
CA PHE A 66 12.27 10.55 -1.37
C PHE A 66 11.73 9.59 -0.31
N LEU A 67 12.58 8.90 0.46
CA LEU A 67 12.13 8.01 1.53
C LEU A 67 11.29 8.74 2.59
N LEU A 68 11.69 9.97 2.96
CA LEU A 68 10.92 10.77 3.92
C LEU A 68 9.58 11.24 3.32
N ALA A 69 9.57 11.60 2.03
CA ALA A 69 8.33 11.97 1.35
C ALA A 69 7.36 10.77 1.26
N ASP A 70 7.89 9.59 0.95
CA ASP A 70 7.19 8.30 0.89
C ASP A 70 6.55 7.98 2.24
N ALA A 71 7.36 7.95 3.31
CA ALA A 71 6.87 7.68 4.67
C ALA A 71 5.87 8.73 5.20
N ALA A 72 5.94 9.98 4.73
CA ALA A 72 4.99 11.02 5.14
C ALA A 72 3.68 10.97 4.33
N ALA A 73 3.71 10.40 3.11
CA ALA A 73 2.59 10.44 2.19
C ALA A 73 1.32 9.75 2.74
N PRO A 74 1.37 8.56 3.37
CA PRO A 74 0.19 7.95 3.95
C PRO A 74 -0.47 8.81 5.03
N VAL A 75 0.35 9.45 5.88
CA VAL A 75 -0.15 10.35 6.92
C VAL A 75 -0.86 11.55 6.31
N VAL A 76 -0.26 12.18 5.29
CA VAL A 76 -0.85 13.32 4.58
C VAL A 76 -2.16 12.90 3.89
N GLY A 77 -2.18 11.77 3.19
CA GLY A 77 -3.38 11.27 2.50
C GLY A 77 -4.53 10.96 3.47
N ALA A 78 -4.21 10.36 4.61
CA ALA A 78 -5.19 10.06 5.65
C ALA A 78 -5.77 11.35 6.25
N LEU A 79 -4.91 12.32 6.59
CA LEU A 79 -5.34 13.61 7.12
C LEU A 79 -6.22 14.37 6.13
N VAL A 80 -5.79 14.51 4.87
CA VAL A 80 -6.56 15.19 3.81
C VAL A 80 -7.95 14.55 3.68
N THR A 81 -8.01 13.23 3.68
CA THR A 81 -9.28 12.52 3.54
C THR A 81 -10.15 12.72 4.78
N LEU A 82 -9.60 12.63 5.99
CA LEU A 82 -10.34 12.86 7.24
C LEU A 82 -10.85 14.30 7.41
N LEU A 83 -10.20 15.29 6.77
CA LEU A 83 -10.65 16.68 6.77
C LEU A 83 -11.87 16.94 5.89
N VAL A 84 -12.22 16.00 5.00
CA VAL A 84 -13.39 16.11 4.12
C VAL A 84 -14.39 15.00 4.44
N HIS A 85 -15.67 15.36 4.57
CA HIS A 85 -16.71 14.35 4.76
C HIS A 85 -17.15 13.78 3.41
N LEU A 86 -16.88 12.49 3.18
CA LEU A 86 -17.32 11.80 1.98
C LEU A 86 -18.73 11.23 2.20
N SER A 87 -19.66 11.53 1.29
CA SER A 87 -20.96 10.85 1.28
C SER A 87 -20.77 9.33 1.10
N GLU A 88 -21.70 8.51 1.60
CA GLU A 88 -21.65 7.04 1.46
C GLU A 88 -21.36 6.57 0.03
N ARG A 89 -21.94 7.21 -0.98
CA ARG A 89 -21.68 6.89 -2.40
C ARG A 89 -20.21 7.07 -2.78
N TRP A 90 -19.63 8.20 -2.42
CA TRP A 90 -18.22 8.50 -2.74
C TRP A 90 -17.27 7.62 -1.95
N LEU A 91 -17.63 7.31 -0.71
CA LEU A 91 -16.89 6.39 0.12
C LEU A 91 -16.86 4.98 -0.46
N ALA A 92 -18.02 4.46 -0.88
CA ALA A 92 -18.13 3.17 -1.54
C ALA A 92 -17.33 3.12 -2.85
N LEU A 93 -17.38 4.19 -3.67
CA LEU A 93 -16.60 4.29 -4.90
C LEU A 93 -15.09 4.32 -4.64
N ALA A 94 -14.64 5.09 -3.63
CA ALA A 94 -13.24 5.15 -3.26
C ALA A 94 -12.72 3.78 -2.80
N LEU A 95 -13.43 3.13 -1.88
CA LEU A 95 -13.07 1.80 -1.39
C LEU A 95 -13.10 0.75 -2.51
N ALA A 96 -14.11 0.77 -3.40
CA ALA A 96 -14.17 -0.13 -4.54
C ALA A 96 -13.00 0.07 -5.50
N PHE A 97 -12.59 1.33 -5.74
CA PHE A 97 -11.42 1.64 -6.55
C PHE A 97 -10.13 1.07 -5.93
N PHE A 98 -9.90 1.26 -4.62
CA PHE A 98 -8.72 0.74 -3.94
C PHE A 98 -8.67 -0.79 -3.92
N VAL A 99 -9.79 -1.44 -3.59
CA VAL A 99 -9.90 -2.91 -3.65
C VAL A 99 -9.61 -3.40 -5.06
N GLY A 100 -10.21 -2.79 -6.08
CA GLY A 100 -9.95 -3.13 -7.48
C GLY A 100 -8.50 -2.95 -7.88
N HIS A 101 -7.85 -1.87 -7.44
CA HIS A 101 -6.44 -1.60 -7.71
C HIS A 101 -5.51 -2.65 -7.09
N PHE A 102 -5.70 -3.01 -5.81
CA PHE A 102 -4.90 -4.04 -5.16
C PHE A 102 -5.11 -5.42 -5.78
N LEU A 103 -6.36 -5.76 -6.13
CA LEU A 103 -6.65 -7.01 -6.85
C LEU A 103 -5.99 -7.02 -8.24
N TYR A 104 -6.03 -5.90 -8.97
CA TYR A 104 -5.38 -5.78 -10.27
C TYR A 104 -3.87 -5.97 -10.17
N ILE A 105 -3.18 -5.26 -9.27
CA ILE A 105 -1.72 -5.39 -9.07
C ILE A 105 -1.38 -6.81 -8.61
N GLY A 106 -2.12 -7.34 -7.64
CA GLY A 106 -1.93 -8.70 -7.15
C GLY A 106 -2.02 -9.75 -8.26
N ALA A 107 -3.03 -9.63 -9.14
CA ALA A 107 -3.26 -10.59 -10.21
C ALA A 107 -2.37 -10.40 -11.43
N SER A 108 -2.09 -9.17 -11.84
CA SER A 108 -1.39 -8.87 -13.10
C SER A 108 0.12 -8.77 -12.95
N ASP A 109 0.61 -8.39 -11.76
CA ASP A 109 2.03 -8.20 -11.51
C ASP A 109 2.58 -9.25 -10.54
N LEU A 110 2.02 -9.34 -9.33
CA LEU A 110 2.59 -10.18 -8.25
C LEU A 110 2.48 -11.69 -8.54
N ILE A 111 1.31 -12.18 -8.95
CA ILE A 111 1.14 -13.61 -9.29
C ILE A 111 2.04 -14.03 -10.45
N PRO A 112 2.13 -13.31 -11.58
CA PRO A 112 3.06 -13.66 -12.64
C PRO A 112 4.54 -13.58 -12.21
N GLU A 113 4.93 -12.57 -11.42
CA GLU A 113 6.32 -12.42 -10.95
C GLU A 113 6.75 -13.60 -10.06
N MET A 114 5.86 -14.06 -9.18
CA MET A 114 6.06 -15.27 -8.38
C MET A 114 6.32 -16.53 -9.22
N HIS A 115 5.87 -16.55 -10.48
CA HIS A 115 6.05 -17.67 -11.42
C HIS A 115 7.23 -17.48 -12.39
N ARG A 116 7.92 -16.32 -12.38
CA ARG A 116 9.08 -16.07 -13.26
C ARG A 116 10.36 -16.76 -12.78
N GLY A 117 10.44 -17.15 -11.50
CA GLY A 117 11.53 -17.96 -10.94
C GLY A 117 11.28 -19.47 -11.01
N GLU A 118 12.08 -20.25 -10.28
CA GLU A 118 11.81 -21.70 -10.14
C GLU A 118 10.46 -21.91 -9.44
N ARG A 119 9.60 -22.74 -10.04
CA ARG A 119 8.33 -23.16 -9.43
C ARG A 119 8.62 -23.93 -8.15
N SER A 120 8.50 -23.25 -7.01
CA SER A 120 8.66 -23.84 -5.69
C SER A 120 7.33 -23.82 -4.94
N TRP A 121 7.03 -24.93 -4.25
CA TRP A 121 5.88 -25.03 -3.36
C TRP A 121 5.90 -23.98 -2.24
N SER A 122 7.09 -23.48 -1.88
CA SER A 122 7.27 -22.42 -0.90
C SER A 122 6.53 -21.13 -1.26
N VAL A 123 6.41 -20.80 -2.56
CA VAL A 123 5.69 -19.60 -3.03
C VAL A 123 4.19 -19.72 -2.71
N VAL A 124 3.61 -20.89 -2.99
CA VAL A 124 2.20 -21.16 -2.68
C VAL A 124 1.97 -21.11 -1.17
N VAL A 125 2.86 -21.71 -0.38
CA VAL A 125 2.77 -21.70 1.08
C VAL A 125 2.82 -20.28 1.63
N VAL A 126 3.78 -19.45 1.20
CA VAL A 126 3.89 -18.04 1.65
C VAL A 126 2.65 -17.23 1.26
N HIS A 127 2.11 -17.43 0.05
CA HIS A 127 0.89 -16.76 -0.38
C HIS A 127 -0.32 -17.15 0.49
N LEU A 128 -0.50 -18.46 0.76
CA LEU A 128 -1.56 -18.94 1.64
C LEU A 128 -1.39 -18.45 3.09
N VAL A 129 -0.16 -18.40 3.60
CA VAL A 129 0.14 -17.82 4.91
C VAL A 129 -0.27 -16.35 4.96
N GLY A 130 0.03 -15.57 3.90
CA GLY A 130 -0.41 -14.18 3.80
C GLY A 130 -1.94 -14.04 3.82
N VAL A 131 -2.66 -14.86 3.05
CA VAL A 131 -4.14 -14.88 3.06
C VAL A 131 -4.68 -15.22 4.44
N ILE A 132 -4.16 -16.28 5.08
CA ILE A 132 -4.59 -16.69 6.42
C ILE A 132 -4.30 -15.59 7.44
N ALA A 133 -3.13 -14.95 7.37
CA ALA A 133 -2.77 -13.85 8.26
C ALA A 133 -3.77 -12.68 8.16
N ILE A 134 -4.17 -12.31 6.93
CA ILE A 134 -5.18 -11.26 6.71
C ILE A 134 -6.54 -11.71 7.27
N VAL A 135 -6.97 -12.95 7.01
CA VAL A 135 -8.24 -13.48 7.55
C VAL A 135 -8.23 -13.46 9.08
N VAL A 136 -7.18 -13.96 9.72
CA VAL A 136 -7.05 -13.94 11.18
C VAL A 136 -7.06 -12.51 11.72
N LEU A 137 -6.30 -11.60 11.11
CA LEU A 137 -6.25 -10.19 11.51
C LEU A 137 -7.65 -9.54 11.44
N THR A 138 -8.39 -9.76 10.35
CA THR A 138 -9.76 -9.21 10.20
C THR A 138 -10.70 -9.76 11.26
N GLN A 139 -10.64 -11.06 11.56
CA GLN A 139 -11.49 -11.68 12.58
C GLN A 139 -11.17 -11.15 13.99
N LEU A 140 -9.88 -11.00 14.33
CA LEU A 140 -9.44 -10.47 15.62
C LEU A 140 -9.89 -9.03 15.86
N ILE A 141 -10.01 -8.22 14.80
CA ILE A 141 -10.43 -6.81 14.90
C ILE A 141 -11.96 -6.67 14.98
N THR A 142 -12.71 -7.68 14.54
CA THR A 142 -14.19 -7.70 14.60
C THR A 142 -14.77 -8.35 15.85
N LEU A 143 -13.93 -8.96 16.70
CA LEU A 143 -14.29 -9.53 18.02
C LEU A 143 -14.25 -8.45 19.12
#